data_AF-A0A2Z3IFN0-F1
#
_entry.id   AF-A0A2Z3IFN0-F1
#
_cell.length_a   1.000
_cell.length_b   1.000
_cell.length_c   1.000
_cell.angle_alpha   90.00
_cell.angle_beta   90.00
_cell.angle_gamma   90.00
#
_symmetry.space_group_name_H-M   'P 1'
#
loop_
_entity.id
_entity.type
_entity.pdbx_description
1 polymer ?
#
loop_
_entity_poly.entity_id
_entity_poly.type
_entity_poly.pdbx_seq_one_letter_code
_entity_poly.pdbx_strand_id
1 'polypeptide(L)'
;MIFFARIFMATLAMTTLPSAVFSADKFHQRFRSEAIALFHEALADYGGRYEQCELPREWQETGISSSDLRRYLGERPKRSLSAPYLTIKPADVLDPKGEKPEAFCSEEEADARSQAFVKSYQGAAGIGEKKPNGPHLLTTLRRITLGFPVFNSRFTRAVIFRTRSELSMVSPRNASALRPLPELTVWIEIYRKNKGKWDLHAYHLLGIT
;
A
#
# COMPACT_ATOMS: atom_id res chain seq x y z
N MET A 1 32.20 -74.65 23.03
CA MET A 1 32.89 -73.78 22.05
C MET A 1 31.84 -72.98 21.28
N ILE A 2 31.88 -71.66 21.50
CA ILE A 2 31.43 -70.53 20.67
C ILE A 2 29.97 -70.53 20.14
N PHE A 3 29.13 -69.78 20.87
CA PHE A 3 27.88 -69.17 20.39
C PHE A 3 28.18 -67.99 19.45
N PHE A 4 27.54 -67.91 18.29
CA PHE A 4 27.53 -66.70 17.46
C PHE A 4 26.16 -66.02 17.55
N ALA A 5 26.09 -64.96 18.36
CA ALA A 5 25.03 -63.97 18.32
C ALA A 5 25.23 -63.08 17.09
N ARG A 6 24.23 -62.95 16.22
CA ARG A 6 24.22 -61.96 15.14
C ARG A 6 23.38 -60.76 15.56
N ILE A 7 24.02 -59.61 15.36
CA ILE A 7 23.70 -58.28 15.83
C ILE A 7 22.52 -57.71 15.04
N PHE A 8 21.51 -57.20 15.75
CA PHE A 8 20.50 -56.29 15.22
C PHE A 8 21.18 -54.95 14.84
N MET A 9 21.26 -54.63 13.55
CA MET A 9 21.54 -53.26 13.11
C MET A 9 20.23 -52.47 13.13
N ALA A 10 20.03 -51.69 14.20
CA ALA A 10 19.03 -50.63 14.22
C ALA A 10 19.62 -49.39 13.56
N THR A 11 19.25 -49.13 12.30
CA THR A 11 19.59 -47.88 11.62
C THR A 11 18.61 -46.79 12.06
N LEU A 12 18.98 -46.05 13.11
CA LEU A 12 18.26 -44.87 13.57
C LEU A 12 18.52 -43.71 12.60
N ALA A 13 17.69 -43.59 11.56
CA ALA A 13 17.66 -42.41 10.69
C ALA A 13 16.98 -41.25 11.46
N MET A 14 17.75 -40.51 12.25
CA MET A 14 17.33 -39.20 12.76
C MET A 14 17.19 -38.22 11.60
N THR A 15 15.97 -38.05 11.09
CA THR A 15 15.58 -36.95 10.21
C THR A 15 15.05 -35.81 11.07
N THR A 16 15.94 -35.01 11.66
CA THR A 16 15.58 -33.80 12.42
C THR A 16 15.77 -32.55 11.57
N LEU A 17 14.81 -32.24 10.70
CA LEU A 17 14.67 -30.88 10.15
C LEU A 17 13.20 -30.37 10.18
N PRO A 18 12.61 -30.06 11.36
CA PRO A 18 11.37 -29.28 11.40
C PRO A 18 11.52 -27.84 11.93
N SER A 19 12.71 -27.41 12.38
CA SER A 19 12.83 -26.14 13.12
C SER A 19 12.89 -24.87 12.26
N ALA A 20 13.31 -24.96 11.00
CA ALA A 20 13.47 -23.79 10.14
C ALA A 20 12.14 -23.32 9.51
N VAL A 21 11.27 -24.27 9.13
CA VAL A 21 9.97 -23.97 8.49
C VAL A 21 9.04 -23.25 9.46
N PHE A 22 9.01 -23.69 10.72
CA PHE A 22 8.14 -23.09 11.76
C PHE A 22 8.52 -21.64 12.11
N SER A 23 9.76 -21.22 11.83
CA SER A 23 10.24 -19.86 12.07
C SER A 23 9.81 -18.89 10.96
N ALA A 24 9.83 -19.36 9.70
CA ALA A 24 9.42 -18.56 8.55
C ALA A 24 7.92 -18.23 8.61
N ASP A 25 7.06 -19.21 8.87
CA ASP A 25 5.61 -19.01 8.90
C ASP A 25 5.19 -17.98 9.97
N LYS A 26 5.78 -18.07 11.17
CA LYS A 26 5.54 -17.11 12.25
C LYS A 26 5.96 -15.69 11.87
N PHE A 27 7.06 -15.57 11.12
CA PHE A 27 7.55 -14.29 10.65
C PHE A 27 6.62 -13.69 9.59
N HIS A 28 6.17 -14.48 8.60
CA HIS A 28 5.20 -14.05 7.59
C HIS A 28 3.88 -13.61 8.23
N GLN A 29 3.38 -14.37 9.21
CA GLN A 29 2.17 -14.02 9.96
C GLN A 29 2.34 -12.71 10.73
N ARG A 30 3.46 -12.54 11.45
CA ARG A 30 3.74 -11.28 12.15
C ARG A 30 3.85 -10.12 11.17
N PHE A 31 4.52 -10.33 10.05
CA PHE A 31 4.72 -9.27 9.07
C PHE A 31 3.39 -8.81 8.45
N ARG A 32 2.50 -9.76 8.11
CA ARG A 32 1.13 -9.45 7.65
C ARG A 32 0.32 -8.72 8.72
N SER A 33 0.34 -9.18 9.97
CA SER A 33 -0.43 -8.55 11.05
C SER A 33 0.08 -7.13 11.36
N GLU A 34 1.39 -6.91 11.29
CA GLU A 34 2.00 -5.59 11.44
C GLU A 34 1.64 -4.65 10.28
N ALA A 35 1.60 -5.16 9.04
CA ALA A 35 1.15 -4.39 7.88
C ALA A 35 -0.33 -3.99 8.01
N ILE A 36 -1.22 -4.90 8.41
CA ILE A 36 -2.64 -4.61 8.65
C ILE A 36 -2.78 -3.53 9.73
N ALA A 37 -2.12 -3.70 10.87
CA ALA A 37 -2.18 -2.75 11.97
C ALA A 37 -1.64 -1.36 11.56
N LEU A 38 -0.57 -1.32 10.77
CA LEU A 38 0.01 -0.07 10.27
C LEU A 38 -0.92 0.64 9.29
N PHE A 39 -1.49 -0.08 8.31
CA PHE A 39 -2.36 0.54 7.31
C PHE A 39 -3.71 0.99 7.87
N HIS A 40 -4.21 0.32 8.91
CA HIS A 40 -5.37 0.82 9.64
C HIS A 40 -5.12 2.25 10.15
N GLU A 41 -3.92 2.53 10.66
CA GLU A 41 -3.55 3.89 11.09
C GLU A 41 -3.20 4.81 9.93
N ALA A 42 -2.46 4.31 8.92
CA ALA A 42 -2.07 5.12 7.77
C ALA A 42 -3.27 5.63 6.96
N LEU A 43 -4.39 4.93 7.05
CA LEU A 43 -5.61 5.25 6.33
C LEU A 43 -6.76 5.69 7.24
N ALA A 44 -6.48 5.94 8.52
CA ALA A 44 -7.47 6.43 9.48
C ALA A 44 -8.17 7.71 8.98
N ASP A 45 -7.40 8.62 8.37
CA ASP A 45 -7.91 9.89 7.79
C ASP A 45 -8.85 9.68 6.60
N TYR A 46 -8.80 8.52 5.94
CA TYR A 46 -9.73 8.14 4.89
C TYR A 46 -11.04 7.56 5.46
N GLY A 47 -11.14 7.40 6.78
CA GLY A 47 -12.32 6.88 7.47
C GLY A 47 -12.74 5.48 7.02
N GLY A 48 -11.81 4.72 6.43
CA GLY A 48 -12.08 3.44 5.77
C GLY A 48 -13.05 3.55 4.58
N ARG A 49 -13.28 4.76 4.03
CA ARG A 49 -14.19 4.99 2.91
C ARG A 49 -13.37 5.27 1.65
N TYR A 50 -13.08 4.19 0.94
CA TYR A 50 -12.63 4.27 -0.45
C TYR A 50 -13.83 4.19 -1.35
N GLU A 51 -13.85 5.04 -2.37
CA GLU A 51 -14.79 4.88 -3.47
C GLU A 51 -14.32 3.77 -4.42
N GLN A 52 -15.19 3.40 -5.35
CA GLN A 52 -14.88 2.43 -6.38
C GLN A 52 -13.59 2.84 -7.14
N CYS A 53 -12.68 1.90 -7.34
CA CYS A 53 -11.44 2.07 -8.10
C CYS A 53 -10.47 3.15 -7.57
N GLU A 54 -10.55 3.50 -6.28
CA GLU A 54 -9.57 4.41 -5.65
C GLU A 54 -8.25 3.71 -5.27
N LEU A 55 -8.23 2.39 -5.13
CA LEU A 55 -7.06 1.62 -4.72
C LEU A 55 -6.53 0.72 -5.86
N PRO A 56 -5.21 0.50 -5.95
CA PRO A 56 -4.65 -0.42 -6.91
C PRO A 56 -4.82 -1.89 -6.48
N ARG A 57 -4.93 -2.80 -7.44
CA ARG A 57 -4.90 -4.25 -7.18
C ARG A 57 -3.53 -4.78 -6.78
N GLU A 58 -2.46 -4.08 -7.13
CA GLU A 58 -1.09 -4.45 -6.85
C GLU A 58 -0.38 -3.32 -6.10
N TRP A 59 0.64 -3.66 -5.31
CA TRP A 59 1.41 -2.65 -4.59
C TRP A 59 2.25 -1.82 -5.55
N GLN A 60 2.39 -0.53 -5.25
CA GLN A 60 3.35 0.30 -5.96
C GLN A 60 4.77 -0.16 -5.65
N GLU A 61 5.60 -0.31 -6.68
CA GLU A 61 7.03 -0.46 -6.47
C GLU A 61 7.59 0.82 -5.83
N THR A 62 8.25 0.68 -4.69
CA THR A 62 8.78 1.84 -3.97
C THR A 62 10.08 2.30 -4.60
N GLY A 63 10.14 3.53 -5.12
CA GLY A 63 11.37 4.17 -5.61
C GLY A 63 12.31 4.69 -4.53
N ILE A 64 12.14 4.27 -3.26
CA ILE A 64 12.90 4.82 -2.13
C ILE A 64 14.31 4.25 -2.13
N SER A 65 15.32 5.12 -2.14
CA SER A 65 16.72 4.69 -2.11
C SER A 65 17.03 3.91 -0.82
N SER A 66 17.96 2.95 -0.91
CA SER A 66 18.43 2.22 0.29
C SER A 66 19.05 3.16 1.33
N SER A 67 19.57 4.31 0.91
CA SER A 67 20.14 5.31 1.81
C SER A 67 19.06 6.02 2.64
N ASP A 68 17.94 6.38 2.01
CA ASP A 68 16.79 7.00 2.69
C ASP A 68 16.10 6.01 3.62
N LEU A 69 15.89 4.77 3.16
CA LEU A 69 15.36 3.71 4.02
C LEU A 69 16.22 3.51 5.26
N ARG A 70 17.55 3.50 5.12
CA ARG A 70 18.47 3.39 6.26
C ARG A 70 18.31 4.56 7.23
N ARG A 71 18.17 5.78 6.71
CA ARG A 71 17.98 6.98 7.52
C ARG A 71 16.70 6.89 8.34
N TYR A 72 15.59 6.48 7.74
CA TYR A 72 14.28 6.42 8.42
C TYR A 72 14.18 5.24 9.39
N LEU A 73 14.62 4.05 8.97
CA LEU A 73 14.51 2.82 9.76
C LEU A 73 15.58 2.75 10.86
N GLY A 74 16.66 3.53 10.76
CA GLY A 74 17.80 3.48 11.68
C GLY A 74 18.73 2.28 11.46
N GLU A 75 18.43 1.44 10.48
CA GLU A 75 19.21 0.25 10.13
C GLU A 75 19.05 -0.05 8.63
N ARG A 76 19.91 -0.90 8.07
CA ARG A 76 19.76 -1.33 6.68
C ARG A 76 18.51 -2.21 6.54
N PRO A 77 17.60 -1.91 5.59
CA PRO A 77 16.44 -2.76 5.35
C PRO A 77 16.90 -4.15 4.90
N LYS A 78 16.26 -5.20 5.42
CA LYS A 78 16.46 -6.55 4.89
C LYS A 78 15.57 -6.69 3.66
N ARG A 79 16.12 -7.09 2.51
CA ARG A 79 15.34 -7.31 1.27
C ARG A 79 14.17 -8.29 1.47
N SER A 80 14.30 -9.23 2.40
CA SER A 80 13.23 -10.18 2.77
C SER A 80 12.04 -9.54 3.50
N LEU A 81 12.10 -8.24 3.82
CA LEU A 81 11.08 -7.47 4.54
C LEU A 81 10.38 -6.43 3.64
N SER A 82 10.46 -6.56 2.32
CA SER A 82 9.79 -5.69 1.35
C SER A 82 9.00 -6.50 0.31
N ALA A 83 7.93 -5.95 -0.25
CA ALA A 83 7.32 -6.49 -1.47
C ALA A 83 8.33 -6.43 -2.63
N PRO A 84 8.28 -7.34 -3.63
CA PRO A 84 7.24 -8.33 -3.92
C PRO A 84 7.44 -9.72 -3.26
N TYR A 85 8.46 -9.91 -2.42
CA TYR A 85 8.89 -11.24 -1.95
C TYR A 85 7.87 -11.99 -1.07
N LEU A 86 6.75 -11.36 -0.71
CA LEU A 86 5.80 -11.89 0.26
C LEU A 86 4.45 -12.30 -0.37
N THR A 87 4.24 -12.07 -1.67
CA THR A 87 2.99 -12.39 -2.39
C THR A 87 1.70 -11.85 -1.73
N ILE A 88 1.83 -10.88 -0.81
CA ILE A 88 0.71 -10.22 -0.13
C ILE A 88 0.17 -9.16 -1.09
N LYS A 89 -1.14 -9.13 -1.32
CA LYS A 89 -1.80 -8.11 -2.15
C LYS A 89 -2.37 -6.96 -1.31
N PRO A 90 -2.64 -5.79 -1.90
CA PRO A 90 -3.39 -4.71 -1.26
C PRO A 90 -4.67 -5.17 -0.57
N ALA A 91 -5.49 -5.98 -1.23
CA ALA A 91 -6.74 -6.48 -0.66
C ALA A 91 -6.52 -7.31 0.62
N ASP A 92 -5.44 -8.10 0.70
CA ASP A 92 -5.14 -8.93 1.89
C ASP A 92 -4.88 -8.14 3.17
N VAL A 93 -4.62 -6.83 3.02
CA VAL A 93 -4.17 -5.92 4.08
C VAL A 93 -5.14 -4.78 4.30
N LEU A 94 -5.64 -4.18 3.22
CA LEU A 94 -6.52 -3.01 3.23
C LEU A 94 -8.01 -3.38 3.32
N ASP A 95 -8.38 -4.57 2.84
CA ASP A 95 -9.73 -5.12 2.94
C ASP A 95 -9.69 -6.62 3.29
N PRO A 96 -9.12 -6.98 4.47
CA PRO A 96 -8.90 -8.37 4.85
C PRO A 96 -10.20 -9.18 5.01
N LYS A 97 -11.36 -8.52 5.08
CA LYS A 97 -12.68 -9.14 5.18
C LYS A 97 -13.42 -9.20 3.84
N GLY A 98 -12.90 -8.57 2.79
CA GLY A 98 -13.54 -8.52 1.47
C GLY A 98 -14.84 -7.73 1.47
N GLU A 99 -14.96 -6.69 2.30
CA GLU A 99 -16.17 -5.87 2.42
C GLU A 99 -16.29 -4.84 1.27
N LYS A 100 -15.19 -4.54 0.56
CA LYS A 100 -15.10 -3.48 -0.47
C LYS A 100 -14.25 -3.88 -1.68
N PRO A 101 -14.54 -5.02 -2.35
CA PRO A 101 -13.75 -5.47 -3.49
C PRO A 101 -13.73 -4.46 -4.65
N GLU A 102 -14.79 -3.64 -4.80
CA GLU A 102 -14.93 -2.62 -5.85
C GLU A 102 -13.98 -1.43 -5.70
N ALA A 103 -13.38 -1.24 -4.52
CA ALA A 103 -12.38 -0.20 -4.31
C ALA A 103 -11.07 -0.49 -5.07
N PHE A 104 -10.80 -1.76 -5.41
CA PHE A 104 -9.54 -2.21 -6.01
C PHE A 104 -9.68 -2.43 -7.51
N CYS A 105 -8.85 -1.75 -8.30
CA CYS A 105 -8.84 -1.90 -9.75
C CYS A 105 -7.41 -1.96 -10.33
N SER A 106 -7.28 -2.55 -11.51
CA SER A 106 -6.04 -2.53 -12.28
C SER A 106 -5.72 -1.11 -12.79
N GLU A 107 -4.54 -0.92 -13.37
CA GLU A 107 -4.21 0.37 -14.00
C GLU A 107 -5.11 0.64 -15.22
N GLU A 108 -5.39 -0.38 -16.03
CA GLU A 108 -6.24 -0.25 -17.21
C GLU A 108 -7.69 0.11 -16.85
N GLU A 109 -8.23 -0.48 -15.78
CA GLU A 109 -9.56 -0.15 -15.26
C GLU A 109 -9.62 1.30 -14.72
N ALA A 110 -8.55 1.75 -14.07
CA ALA A 110 -8.44 3.12 -13.56
C ALA A 110 -8.34 4.15 -14.69
N ASP A 111 -7.58 3.85 -15.74
CA ASP A 111 -7.45 4.69 -16.93
C ASP A 111 -8.78 4.77 -17.68
N ALA A 112 -9.46 3.63 -17.87
CA ALA A 112 -10.79 3.60 -18.48
C ALA A 112 -11.80 4.44 -17.70
N ARG A 113 -11.79 4.36 -16.36
CA ARG A 113 -12.64 5.18 -15.48
C ARG A 113 -12.30 6.66 -15.60
N SER A 114 -11.02 7.02 -15.62
CA SER A 114 -10.57 8.41 -15.77
C SER A 114 -10.99 8.99 -17.12
N GLN A 115 -10.88 8.21 -18.21
CA GLN A 115 -11.35 8.62 -19.54
C GLN A 115 -12.87 8.77 -19.59
N ALA A 116 -13.61 7.84 -18.98
CA ALA A 116 -15.07 7.92 -18.90
C ALA A 116 -15.52 9.14 -18.09
N PHE A 117 -14.83 9.45 -16.99
CA PHE A 117 -15.04 10.64 -16.19
C PHE A 117 -14.83 11.91 -17.03
N VAL A 118 -13.72 12.05 -17.76
CA VAL A 118 -13.52 13.22 -18.63
C VAL A 118 -14.61 13.34 -19.70
N LYS A 119 -15.00 12.22 -20.34
CA LYS A 119 -16.04 12.20 -21.38
C LYS A 119 -17.41 12.64 -20.86
N SER A 120 -17.80 12.24 -19.65
CA SER A 120 -19.11 12.60 -19.10
C SER A 120 -19.27 14.12 -18.91
N TYR A 121 -18.17 14.82 -18.59
CA TYR A 121 -18.16 16.28 -18.44
C TYR A 121 -17.92 17.04 -19.76
N GLN A 122 -17.33 16.42 -20.77
CA GLN A 122 -17.26 16.99 -22.12
C GLN A 122 -18.61 16.95 -22.85
N GLY A 123 -19.46 15.97 -22.53
CA GLY A 123 -20.83 15.85 -23.08
C GLY A 123 -21.93 16.56 -22.28
N ALA A 124 -21.71 16.82 -20.99
CA ALA A 124 -22.66 17.51 -20.13
C ALA A 124 -22.49 19.03 -20.21
N ALA A 125 -23.38 19.70 -20.96
CA ALA A 125 -23.47 21.15 -20.93
C ALA A 125 -23.85 21.64 -19.52
N GLY A 126 -22.87 22.13 -18.76
CA GLY A 126 -23.07 23.21 -17.79
C GLY A 126 -23.79 22.89 -16.47
N ILE A 127 -23.54 21.76 -15.81
CA ILE A 127 -23.96 21.59 -14.41
C ILE A 127 -22.76 21.83 -13.51
N GLY A 128 -22.47 23.10 -13.28
CA GLY A 128 -21.45 23.51 -12.34
C GLY A 128 -21.97 24.53 -11.36
N GLU A 129 -22.10 24.14 -10.09
CA GLU A 129 -22.48 25.07 -9.02
C GLU A 129 -21.50 26.26 -8.99
N LYS A 130 -22.04 27.45 -9.31
CA LYS A 130 -21.29 28.70 -9.34
C LYS A 130 -20.86 29.09 -7.91
N LYS A 131 -19.64 28.76 -7.50
CA LYS A 131 -19.00 29.44 -6.36
C LYS A 131 -18.66 30.90 -6.72
N PRO A 132 -19.05 31.91 -5.93
CA PRO A 132 -19.01 33.32 -6.34
C PRO A 132 -17.63 33.90 -6.69
N ASN A 133 -16.50 33.30 -6.27
CA ASN A 133 -15.17 33.94 -6.40
C ASN A 133 -13.97 33.01 -6.69
N GLY A 134 -14.16 31.76 -7.12
CA GLY A 134 -13.06 30.80 -7.38
C GLY A 134 -13.24 30.00 -8.68
N PRO A 135 -12.20 29.29 -9.17
CA PRO A 135 -12.40 28.29 -10.22
C PRO A 135 -13.45 27.28 -9.76
N HIS A 136 -14.44 27.01 -10.61
CA HIS A 136 -15.52 26.07 -10.29
C HIS A 136 -14.95 24.64 -10.35
N LEU A 137 -14.54 24.10 -9.20
CA LEU A 137 -14.26 22.67 -9.02
C LEU A 137 -15.61 21.96 -8.90
N LEU A 138 -15.98 21.21 -9.93
CA LEU A 138 -17.31 20.59 -10.02
C LEU A 138 -17.34 19.16 -9.52
N THR A 139 -16.21 18.47 -9.60
CA THR A 139 -16.04 17.08 -9.17
C THR A 139 -14.55 16.71 -9.21
N THR A 140 -14.16 15.71 -8.43
CA THR A 140 -12.80 15.18 -8.38
C THR A 140 -12.87 13.66 -8.38
N LEU A 141 -12.12 13.03 -9.30
CA LEU A 141 -11.80 11.61 -9.23
C LEU A 141 -10.47 11.46 -8.50
N ARG A 142 -10.42 10.62 -7.46
CA ARG A 142 -9.21 10.39 -6.66
C ARG A 142 -8.74 8.95 -6.81
N ARG A 143 -7.42 8.75 -6.74
CA ARG A 143 -6.79 7.44 -6.61
C ARG A 143 -5.61 7.55 -5.66
N ILE A 144 -5.47 6.55 -4.79
CA ILE A 144 -4.41 6.47 -3.79
C ILE A 144 -3.62 5.20 -4.07
N THR A 145 -2.35 5.36 -4.37
CA THR A 145 -1.43 4.24 -4.55
C THR A 145 -0.53 4.15 -3.34
N LEU A 146 -0.38 2.95 -2.82
CA LEU A 146 0.41 2.66 -1.63
C LEU A 146 1.51 1.68 -2.02
N GLY A 147 2.72 1.96 -1.56
CA GLY A 147 3.79 0.98 -1.54
C GLY A 147 3.64 0.06 -0.34
N PHE A 148 4.11 -1.18 -0.47
CA PHE A 148 4.14 -2.09 0.66
C PHE A 148 5.07 -1.54 1.78
N PRO A 149 4.68 -1.59 3.07
CA PRO A 149 5.46 -1.00 4.15
C PRO A 149 6.79 -1.71 4.34
N VAL A 150 7.86 -0.92 4.46
CA VAL A 150 9.18 -1.44 4.80
C VAL A 150 9.39 -1.29 6.30
N PHE A 151 9.59 -2.41 7.00
CA PHE A 151 9.81 -2.42 8.45
C PHE A 151 11.29 -2.53 8.80
N ASN A 152 11.66 -2.01 9.97
CA ASN A 152 12.88 -2.46 10.61
C ASN A 152 12.69 -3.87 11.21
N SER A 153 13.79 -4.55 11.50
CA SER A 153 13.85 -5.92 11.99
C SER A 153 13.08 -6.17 13.29
N ARG A 154 12.79 -5.11 14.06
CA ARG A 154 12.07 -5.17 15.33
C ARG A 154 10.60 -4.79 15.22
N PHE A 155 10.10 -4.39 14.05
CA PHE A 155 8.75 -3.82 13.86
C PHE A 155 8.47 -2.64 14.80
N THR A 156 9.45 -1.76 14.95
CA THR A 156 9.34 -0.53 15.76
C THR A 156 9.33 0.73 14.91
N ARG A 157 9.73 0.61 13.64
CA ARG A 157 9.67 1.66 12.63
C ARG A 157 9.20 1.07 11.31
N ALA A 158 8.44 1.85 10.57
CA ALA A 158 8.00 1.50 9.23
C ALA A 158 8.05 2.73 8.31
N VAL A 159 8.18 2.47 7.02
CA VAL A 159 8.11 3.48 5.97
C VAL A 159 7.09 3.04 4.94
N ILE A 160 6.17 3.94 4.59
CA ILE A 160 5.19 3.75 3.51
C ILE A 160 5.48 4.78 2.43
N PHE A 161 5.54 4.33 1.18
CA PHE A 161 5.50 5.22 0.02
C PHE A 161 4.04 5.44 -0.37
N ARG A 162 3.65 6.69 -0.63
CA ARG A 162 2.28 7.02 -1.00
C ARG A 162 2.26 7.98 -2.17
N THR A 163 1.34 7.69 -3.10
CA THR A 163 1.00 8.54 -4.21
C THR A 163 -0.51 8.84 -4.14
N ARG A 164 -0.89 10.08 -4.34
CA ARG A 164 -2.30 10.47 -4.55
C ARG A 164 -2.38 11.16 -5.90
N SER A 165 -3.18 10.59 -6.79
CA SER A 165 -3.57 11.26 -8.03
C SER A 165 -5.01 11.74 -7.92
N GLU A 166 -5.23 12.97 -8.35
CA GLU A 166 -6.55 13.58 -8.45
C GLU A 166 -6.76 14.07 -9.87
N LEU A 167 -7.97 13.90 -10.37
CA LEU A 167 -8.40 14.46 -11.63
C LEU A 167 -9.64 15.29 -11.38
N SER A 168 -9.45 16.60 -11.40
CA SER A 168 -10.53 17.55 -11.19
C SER A 168 -11.00 18.16 -12.50
N MET A 169 -12.30 18.39 -12.61
CA MET A 169 -12.85 19.19 -13.71
C MET A 169 -13.00 20.65 -13.25
N VAL A 170 -12.26 21.54 -13.90
CA VAL A 170 -12.26 22.97 -13.58
C VAL A 170 -12.85 23.79 -14.73
N SER A 171 -13.65 24.81 -14.39
CA SER A 171 -14.04 25.86 -15.33
C SER A 171 -13.10 27.07 -15.14
N PRO A 172 -12.24 27.39 -16.12
CA PRO A 172 -11.47 28.64 -16.11
C PRO A 172 -12.42 29.85 -16.07
N ARG A 173 -12.01 30.93 -15.38
CA ARG A 173 -12.77 32.19 -15.42
C ARG A 173 -12.98 32.62 -16.88
N ASN A 174 -14.23 32.81 -17.29
CA ASN A 174 -14.68 33.19 -18.65
C ASN A 174 -14.57 32.10 -19.74
N ALA A 175 -14.35 30.83 -19.41
CA ALA A 175 -14.40 29.75 -20.38
C ALA A 175 -15.71 28.95 -20.29
N SER A 176 -16.33 28.71 -21.44
CA SER A 176 -17.52 27.87 -21.60
C SER A 176 -17.21 26.36 -21.54
N ALA A 177 -15.94 25.98 -21.59
CA ALA A 177 -15.50 24.58 -21.58
C ALA A 177 -14.78 24.22 -20.28
N LEU A 178 -15.12 23.06 -19.73
CA LEU A 178 -14.38 22.44 -18.63
C LEU A 178 -13.06 21.88 -19.12
N ARG A 179 -12.03 21.93 -18.27
CA ARG A 179 -10.72 21.32 -18.52
C ARG A 179 -10.36 20.35 -17.40
N PRO A 180 -9.74 19.20 -17.73
CA PRO A 180 -9.15 18.33 -16.72
C PRO A 180 -7.92 19.02 -16.10
N LEU A 181 -7.83 18.97 -14.79
CA LEU A 181 -6.67 19.36 -14.00
C LEU A 181 -6.18 18.11 -13.26
N PRO A 182 -5.16 17.40 -13.78
CA PRO A 182 -4.53 16.33 -13.03
C PRO A 182 -3.65 16.94 -11.95
N GLU A 183 -3.71 16.37 -10.75
CA GLU A 183 -2.78 16.65 -9.65
C GLU A 183 -2.17 15.34 -9.17
N LEU A 184 -0.86 15.31 -8.99
CA LEU A 184 -0.15 14.16 -8.44
C LEU A 184 0.67 14.60 -7.25
N THR A 185 0.37 14.07 -6.07
CA THR A 185 1.16 14.28 -4.86
C THR A 185 1.88 12.99 -4.50
N VAL A 186 3.19 13.07 -4.25
CA VAL A 186 4.03 11.93 -3.89
C VAL A 186 4.74 12.21 -2.56
N TRP A 187 4.66 11.30 -1.60
CA TRP A 187 5.32 11.46 -0.31
C TRP A 187 5.69 10.14 0.35
N ILE A 188 6.55 10.23 1.36
CA ILE A 188 6.97 9.13 2.22
C ILE A 188 6.42 9.38 3.61
N GLU A 189 5.75 8.39 4.19
CA GLU A 189 5.27 8.42 5.57
C GLU A 189 6.17 7.54 6.44
N ILE A 190 6.58 8.06 7.59
CA ILE A 190 7.50 7.41 8.52
C ILE A 190 6.73 7.16 9.82
N TYR A 191 6.61 5.90 10.19
CA TYR A 191 5.85 5.47 11.36
C TYR A 191 6.76 4.94 12.46
N ARG A 192 6.29 5.10 13.71
CA ARG A 192 6.92 4.53 14.89
C ARG A 192 5.90 3.73 15.69
N LYS A 193 6.33 2.59 16.22
CA LYS A 193 5.48 1.78 17.10
C LYS A 193 5.69 2.16 18.56
N ASN A 194 4.65 2.66 19.23
CA ASN A 194 4.64 2.99 20.65
C ASN A 194 3.58 2.17 21.38
N LYS A 195 3.97 1.45 22.44
CA LYS A 195 3.04 0.62 23.25
C LYS A 195 2.13 -0.29 22.41
N GLY A 196 2.65 -0.85 21.32
CA GLY A 196 1.91 -1.77 20.45
C GLY A 196 1.10 -1.10 19.33
N LYS A 197 1.03 0.23 19.27
CA LYS A 197 0.29 1.00 18.24
C LYS A 197 1.23 1.72 17.31
N TRP A 198 0.82 1.91 16.06
CA TRP A 198 1.57 2.65 15.06
C TRP A 198 1.13 4.12 15.06
N ASP A 199 2.09 5.02 15.13
CA ASP A 199 1.85 6.45 15.06
C ASP A 199 2.66 7.04 13.89
N LEU A 200 2.04 7.96 13.13
CA LEU A 200 2.75 8.75 12.14
C LEU A 200 3.77 9.65 12.87
N HIS A 201 5.05 9.44 12.60
CA HIS A 201 6.12 10.18 13.23
C HIS A 201 6.57 11.38 12.40
N ALA A 202 6.63 11.22 11.08
CA ALA A 202 6.99 12.26 10.13
C ALA A 202 6.50 11.88 8.73
N TYR A 203 6.42 12.86 7.83
CA TYR A 203 6.25 12.62 6.40
C TYR A 203 7.19 13.54 5.61
N HIS A 204 7.65 13.08 4.45
CA HIS A 204 8.49 13.85 3.54
C HIS A 204 7.82 13.94 2.19
N LEU A 205 7.44 15.15 1.78
CA LEU A 205 6.89 15.44 0.46
C LEU A 205 8.01 15.34 -0.59
N LEU A 206 7.78 14.53 -1.62
CA LEU A 206 8.72 14.34 -2.73
C LEU A 206 8.37 15.24 -3.93
N GLY A 207 7.08 15.54 -4.12
CA GLY A 207 6.64 16.42 -5.19
C GLY A 207 5.13 16.57 -5.28
N ILE A 208 4.72 17.65 -5.96
CA ILE A 208 3.36 17.91 -6.42
C ILE A 208 3.49 18.35 -7.88
N THR A 209 2.74 17.73 -8.79
CA THR A 209 2.68 18.12 -10.21
C THR A 209 1.26 18.35 -10.66
#